data_AF-A0A8T3Z6Q9-F1
#
_entry.id   AF-A0A8T3Z6Q9-F1
#
_cell.length_a   1.000
_cell.length_b   1.000
_cell.length_c   1.000
_cell.angle_alpha   90.00
_cell.angle_beta   90.00
_cell.angle_gamma   90.00
#
_symmetry.space_group_name_H-M   'P 1'
#
loop_
_entity.id
_entity.type
_entity.pdbx_description
1 polymer ?
#
loop_
_entity_poly.entity_id
_entity_poly.type
_entity_poly.pdbx_seq_one_letter_code
_entity_poly.pdbx_strand_id
1 'polypeptide(L)'
;MDRLAACASAASLTGIFLIYFFSLGFEPDDVEISDIGNEMKGKTVRIEGAVKSVRQHDDGHVFVAVSDGGSEIQVPIFSDVARAAPDIRTGDRIRVVGYVDGYKGRVQIVPKNARNIELVQARRQPGLQ
;
A
#
# COMPACT_ATOMS: atom_id res chain seq x y z
N MET A 1 -13.34 -49.89 6.21
CA MET A 1 -13.53 -48.51 6.71
C MET A 1 -12.28 -47.64 6.54
N ASP A 2 -11.07 -48.23 6.46
CA ASP A 2 -9.80 -47.49 6.49
C ASP A 2 -9.48 -46.67 5.23
N ARG A 3 -9.97 -47.07 4.05
CA ARG A 3 -9.75 -46.36 2.78
C ARG A 3 -10.50 -45.04 2.67
N LEU A 4 -11.68 -44.93 3.31
CA LEU A 4 -12.46 -43.70 3.35
C LEU A 4 -11.81 -42.64 4.26
N ALA A 5 -11.27 -43.08 5.40
CA ALA A 5 -10.52 -42.20 6.31
C ALA A 5 -9.21 -41.70 5.68
N ALA A 6 -8.50 -42.58 4.94
CA ALA A 6 -7.27 -42.22 4.24
C ALA A 6 -7.49 -41.21 3.08
N CYS A 7 -8.61 -41.28 2.36
CA CYS A 7 -8.93 -40.30 1.32
C CYS A 7 -9.29 -38.92 1.91
N ALA A 8 -9.97 -38.89 3.07
CA ALA A 8 -10.36 -37.65 3.72
C ALA A 8 -9.15 -36.85 4.27
N SER A 9 -8.13 -37.54 4.79
CA SER A 9 -6.90 -36.89 5.25
C SER A 9 -6.07 -36.33 4.09
N ALA A 10 -5.99 -37.05 2.97
CA ALA A 10 -5.29 -36.58 1.78
C ALA A 10 -5.92 -35.31 1.17
N ALA A 11 -7.25 -35.23 1.09
CA ALA A 11 -7.94 -34.04 0.58
C ALA A 11 -7.69 -32.80 1.44
N SER A 12 -7.61 -32.96 2.76
CA SER A 12 -7.37 -31.87 3.71
C SER A 12 -5.96 -31.29 3.59
N LEU A 13 -4.95 -32.17 3.46
CA LEU A 13 -3.57 -31.75 3.25
C LEU A 13 -3.37 -31.04 1.92
N THR A 14 -4.03 -31.52 0.86
CA THR A 14 -4.02 -30.86 -0.45
C THR A 14 -4.64 -29.47 -0.37
N GLY A 15 -5.77 -29.30 0.33
CA GLY A 15 -6.40 -28.01 0.50
C GLY A 15 -5.50 -27.00 1.24
N ILE A 16 -4.89 -27.42 2.35
CA ILE A 16 -3.95 -26.58 3.09
C ILE A 16 -2.71 -26.27 2.25
N PHE A 17 -2.17 -27.24 1.52
CA PHE A 17 -1.03 -27.04 0.62
C PHE A 17 -1.34 -26.04 -0.49
N LEU A 18 -2.56 -26.09 -1.03
CA LEU A 18 -3.02 -25.19 -2.08
C LEU A 18 -3.25 -23.78 -1.55
N ILE A 19 -3.82 -23.62 -0.34
CA ILE A 19 -3.92 -22.33 0.35
C ILE A 19 -2.54 -21.78 0.70
N TYR A 20 -1.62 -22.61 1.18
CA TYR A 20 -0.25 -22.22 1.50
C TYR A 20 0.50 -21.73 0.25
N PHE A 21 0.38 -22.49 -0.85
CA PHE A 21 0.97 -22.13 -2.13
C PHE A 21 0.36 -20.84 -2.71
N PHE A 22 -0.96 -20.69 -2.63
CA PHE A 22 -1.66 -19.49 -3.08
C PHE A 22 -1.33 -18.28 -2.23
N SER A 23 -1.17 -18.46 -0.91
CA SER A 23 -0.76 -17.42 0.03
C SER A 23 0.67 -16.94 -0.21
N LEU A 24 1.52 -17.76 -0.83
CA LEU A 24 2.87 -17.36 -1.23
C LEU A 24 2.87 -16.44 -2.46
N GLY A 25 1.78 -16.38 -3.22
CA GLY A 25 1.67 -15.59 -4.46
C GLY A 25 0.85 -14.30 -4.38
N PHE A 26 0.33 -13.95 -3.21
CA PHE A 26 -0.45 -12.71 -3.01
C PHE A 26 0.46 -11.52 -2.70
N GLU A 27 1.29 -11.12 -3.67
CA GLU A 27 1.90 -9.79 -3.64
C GLU A 27 0.90 -8.78 -4.24
N PRO A 28 0.63 -7.64 -3.58
CA PRO A 28 -0.24 -6.61 -4.14
C PRO A 28 0.36 -6.09 -5.45
N ASP A 29 -0.48 -6.00 -6.49
CA ASP A 29 -0.10 -5.56 -7.84
C ASP A 29 0.65 -4.22 -7.75
N ASP A 30 1.88 -4.21 -8.28
CA ASP A 30 2.63 -2.99 -8.53
C ASP A 30 1.98 -2.25 -9.70
N VAL A 31 1.57 -1.01 -9.46
CA VAL A 31 0.89 -0.18 -10.47
C VAL A 31 1.63 1.15 -10.58
N GLU A 32 1.91 1.57 -11.82
CA GLU A 32 2.43 2.92 -12.09
C GLU A 32 1.38 3.97 -11.75
N ILE A 33 1.80 5.14 -11.26
CA ILE A 33 0.85 6.15 -10.79
C ILE A 33 0.02 6.71 -11.97
N SER A 34 0.60 6.73 -13.17
CA SER A 34 -0.09 7.09 -14.42
C SER A 34 -1.28 6.20 -14.77
N ASP A 35 -1.26 4.93 -14.36
CA ASP A 35 -2.29 3.96 -14.72
C ASP A 35 -3.47 3.95 -13.73
N ILE A 36 -3.36 4.71 -12.63
CA ILE A 36 -4.40 4.74 -11.60
C ILE A 36 -5.54 5.63 -12.06
N GLY A 37 -6.60 5.00 -12.56
CA GLY A 37 -7.83 5.66 -13.00
C GLY A 37 -9.06 5.34 -12.14
N ASN A 38 -10.21 5.90 -12.55
CA ASN A 38 -11.48 5.71 -11.86
C ASN A 38 -11.98 4.26 -11.92
N GLU A 39 -11.61 3.53 -12.95
CA GLU A 39 -11.89 2.11 -13.17
C GLU A 39 -11.20 1.20 -12.16
N MET A 40 -10.20 1.71 -11.44
CA MET A 40 -9.50 0.97 -10.39
C MET A 40 -10.10 1.20 -9.00
N LYS A 41 -11.13 2.04 -8.86
CA LYS A 41 -11.79 2.31 -7.57
C LYS A 41 -12.17 1.02 -6.84
N GLY A 42 -11.88 0.98 -5.55
CA GLY A 42 -12.12 -0.18 -4.67
C GLY A 42 -11.05 -1.27 -4.77
N LYS A 43 -10.17 -1.26 -5.78
CA LYS A 43 -9.03 -2.18 -5.85
C LYS A 43 -7.93 -1.75 -4.88
N THR A 44 -7.21 -2.74 -4.34
CA THR A 44 -5.99 -2.49 -3.55
C THR A 44 -4.80 -2.58 -4.49
N VAL A 45 -3.96 -1.54 -4.50
CA VAL A 45 -2.78 -1.43 -5.35
C VAL A 45 -1.55 -1.11 -4.51
N ARG A 46 -0.37 -1.37 -5.07
CA ARG A 46 0.92 -0.94 -4.52
C ARG A 46 1.55 0.08 -5.46
N ILE A 47 1.95 1.21 -4.89
CA ILE A 47 2.67 2.28 -5.60
C ILE A 47 4.00 2.56 -4.92
N GLU A 48 4.98 3.02 -5.69
CA GLU A 48 6.25 3.52 -5.17
C GLU A 48 6.59 4.85 -5.82
N GLY A 49 6.99 5.84 -5.02
CA GLY A 49 7.28 7.16 -5.55
C GLY A 49 7.96 8.09 -4.56
N ALA A 50 8.43 9.22 -5.06
CA ALA A 50 9.01 10.30 -4.28
C ALA A 50 7.92 11.19 -3.68
N VAL A 51 8.09 11.55 -2.42
CA VAL A 51 7.20 12.46 -1.69
C VAL A 51 7.48 13.89 -2.13
N LYS A 52 6.49 14.49 -2.80
CA LYS A 52 6.54 15.88 -3.28
C LYS A 52 6.09 16.89 -2.23
N SER A 53 5.13 16.52 -1.41
CA SER A 53 4.67 17.35 -0.29
C SER A 53 4.05 16.52 0.82
N VAL A 54 4.11 17.07 2.04
CA VAL A 54 3.44 16.53 3.22
C VAL A 54 2.69 17.68 3.89
N ARG A 55 1.38 17.53 4.06
CA ARG A 55 0.52 18.52 4.72
C ARG A 55 -0.21 17.87 5.88
N GLN A 56 -0.03 18.42 7.08
CA GLN A 56 -0.81 18.02 8.25
C GLN A 56 -2.12 18.79 8.31
N HIS A 57 -3.16 18.14 8.80
CA HIS A 57 -4.46 18.72 9.12
C HIS A 57 -4.63 18.78 10.64
N ASP A 58 -5.42 19.74 11.12
CA ASP A 58 -5.60 19.97 12.56
C ASP A 58 -6.23 18.76 13.27
N ASP A 59 -7.02 17.96 12.55
CA ASP A 59 -7.64 16.71 13.05
C ASP A 59 -6.67 15.51 13.09
N GLY A 60 -5.38 15.74 12.82
CA GLY A 60 -4.32 14.73 12.85
C GLY A 60 -4.18 13.90 11.57
N HIS A 61 -4.90 14.25 10.51
CA HIS A 61 -4.71 13.65 9.18
C HIS A 61 -3.42 14.17 8.52
N VAL A 62 -2.77 13.34 7.72
CA VAL A 62 -1.59 13.71 6.94
C VAL A 62 -1.87 13.44 5.47
N PHE A 63 -1.79 14.46 4.64
CA PHE A 63 -1.96 14.35 3.20
C PHE A 63 -0.59 14.37 2.54
N VAL A 64 -0.26 13.29 1.82
CA VAL A 64 1.04 13.12 1.17
C VAL A 64 0.84 13.11 -0.35
N ALA A 65 1.60 13.92 -1.06
CA ALA A 65 1.67 13.86 -2.52
C ALA A 65 2.84 12.97 -2.94
N VAL A 66 2.57 11.91 -3.69
CA VAL A 66 3.56 10.92 -4.13
C VAL A 66 3.64 10.95 -5.66
N SER A 67 4.86 10.93 -6.20
CA SER A 67 5.10 10.98 -7.63
C SER A 67 6.13 9.95 -8.10
N ASP A 68 5.88 9.33 -9.23
CA ASP A 68 6.77 8.36 -9.89
C ASP A 68 7.78 9.04 -10.85
N GLY A 69 7.70 10.36 -11.00
CA GLY A 69 8.53 11.16 -11.91
C GLY A 69 7.74 11.79 -13.06
N GLY A 70 6.58 11.22 -13.43
CA GLY A 70 5.71 11.77 -14.48
C GLY A 70 4.30 12.11 -13.97
N SER A 71 3.79 11.31 -13.05
CA SER A 71 2.46 11.45 -12.46
C SER A 71 2.55 11.74 -10.96
N GLU A 72 1.48 12.29 -10.40
CA GLU A 72 1.36 12.56 -8.96
C GLU A 72 -0.01 12.11 -8.45
N ILE A 73 -0.03 11.48 -7.28
CA ILE A 73 -1.26 11.03 -6.62
C ILE A 73 -1.27 11.42 -5.14
N GLN A 74 -2.46 11.71 -4.66
CA GLN A 74 -2.72 11.99 -3.25
C GLN A 74 -2.82 10.68 -2.45
N VAL A 75 -2.16 10.66 -1.31
CA VAL A 75 -2.17 9.59 -0.32
C VAL A 75 -2.61 10.19 1.01
N PRO A 76 -3.93 10.24 1.29
CA PRO A 76 -4.43 10.65 2.60
C PRO A 76 -4.15 9.56 3.64
N ILE A 77 -3.38 9.90 4.66
CA ILE A 77 -3.11 9.07 5.83
C ILE A 77 -4.02 9.59 6.95
N PHE A 78 -5.08 8.84 7.25
CA PHE A 78 -6.03 9.22 8.30
C PHE A 78 -5.40 9.15 9.70
N SER A 79 -6.01 9.82 10.66
CA SER A 79 -5.36 10.14 11.95
C SER A 79 -5.13 8.92 12.84
N ASP A 80 -5.91 7.87 12.66
CA ASP A 80 -5.71 6.54 13.24
C ASP A 80 -4.46 5.85 12.66
N VAL A 81 -4.23 5.98 11.35
CA VAL A 81 -3.06 5.43 10.65
C VAL A 81 -1.80 6.27 10.89
N ALA A 82 -1.91 7.59 10.84
CA ALA A 82 -0.80 8.53 10.92
C ALA A 82 -0.01 8.42 12.23
N ARG A 83 -0.67 8.09 13.34
CA ARG A 83 -0.04 7.93 14.66
C ARG A 83 1.03 6.83 14.71
N ALA A 84 0.89 5.81 13.87
CA ALA A 84 1.82 4.68 13.80
C ALA A 84 2.63 4.66 12.50
N ALA A 85 2.38 5.61 11.59
CA ALA A 85 3.09 5.71 10.32
C ALA A 85 4.55 6.13 10.53
N PRO A 86 5.47 5.74 9.62
CA PRO A 86 6.83 6.26 9.66
C PRO A 86 6.84 7.80 9.52
N ASP A 87 7.91 8.44 10.01
CA ASP A 87 8.13 9.88 9.77
C ASP A 87 8.47 10.11 8.30
N ILE A 88 7.48 10.59 7.54
CA ILE A 88 7.57 10.85 6.10
C ILE A 88 7.75 12.35 5.88
N ARG A 89 8.73 12.70 5.06
CA ARG A 89 9.05 14.08 4.72
C ARG A 89 9.20 14.25 3.22
N THR A 90 9.08 15.48 2.77
CA THR A 90 9.37 15.84 1.37
C THR A 90 10.78 15.40 0.99
N GLY A 91 10.90 14.75 -0.18
CA GLY A 91 12.15 14.21 -0.70
C GLY A 91 12.42 12.74 -0.34
N ASP A 92 11.64 12.15 0.57
CA ASP A 92 11.68 10.71 0.82
C ASP A 92 11.12 9.93 -0.37
N ARG A 93 11.56 8.68 -0.56
CA ARG A 93 10.91 7.71 -1.43
C ARG A 93 10.13 6.72 -0.56
N ILE A 94 8.84 6.59 -0.84
CA ILE A 94 7.95 5.71 -0.08
C ILE A 94 7.26 4.71 -1.01
N ARG A 95 6.88 3.59 -0.41
CA ARG A 95 6.00 2.59 -1.01
C ARG A 95 4.71 2.55 -0.21
N VAL A 96 3.58 2.56 -0.91
CA VAL A 96 2.25 2.62 -0.31
C VAL A 96 1.40 1.50 -0.88
N VAL A 97 0.82 0.69 0.01
CA VAL A 97 -0.25 -0.24 -0.33
C VAL A 97 -1.57 0.36 0.13
N GLY A 98 -2.52 0.53 -0.77
CA GLY A 98 -3.78 1.18 -0.41
C GLY A 98 -4.88 0.88 -1.39
N TYR A 99 -6.11 1.19 -0.99
CA TYR A 99 -7.23 1.07 -1.91
C TYR A 99 -7.39 2.36 -2.71
N VAL A 100 -7.72 2.22 -3.99
CA VAL A 100 -8.03 3.35 -4.87
C VAL A 100 -9.40 3.89 -4.47
N ASP A 101 -9.46 5.17 -4.18
CA ASP A 101 -10.68 5.88 -3.82
C ASP A 101 -10.82 7.19 -4.63
N GLY A 102 -12.01 7.77 -4.64
CA GLY A 102 -12.28 9.04 -5.30
C GLY A 102 -12.67 10.13 -4.31
N TYR A 103 -11.94 11.24 -4.30
CA TYR A 103 -12.27 12.43 -3.51
C TYR A 103 -12.32 13.68 -4.38
N LYS A 104 -13.46 14.38 -4.35
CA LYS A 104 -13.70 15.61 -5.14
C LYS A 104 -13.34 15.46 -6.63
N GLY A 105 -13.68 14.31 -7.22
CA GLY A 105 -13.42 14.01 -8.64
C GLY A 105 -11.98 13.62 -8.97
N ARG A 106 -11.10 13.48 -7.97
CA ARG A 106 -9.72 13.00 -8.15
C ARG A 106 -9.54 11.63 -7.50
N VAL A 107 -8.72 10.78 -8.11
CA VAL A 107 -8.34 9.50 -7.53
C VAL A 107 -7.26 9.69 -6.46
N GLN A 108 -7.27 8.84 -5.44
CA GLN A 108 -6.33 8.83 -4.33
C GLN A 108 -6.07 7.39 -3.87
N ILE A 109 -4.93 7.16 -3.22
CA ILE A 109 -4.60 5.86 -2.62
C ILE A 109 -4.68 5.98 -1.11
N VAL A 110 -5.57 5.19 -0.50
CA VAL A 110 -5.80 5.24 0.95
C VAL A 110 -5.19 4.01 1.62
N PRO A 111 -4.10 4.15 2.39
CA PRO A 111 -3.54 3.04 3.16
C PRO A 111 -4.45 2.66 4.32
N LYS A 112 -4.62 1.36 4.57
CA LYS A 112 -5.50 0.87 5.66
C LYS A 112 -4.84 0.91 7.03
N ASN A 113 -3.52 0.83 7.09
CA ASN A 113 -2.75 0.87 8.33
C ASN A 113 -1.30 1.28 8.07
N ALA A 114 -0.56 1.57 9.13
CA ALA A 114 0.81 2.08 9.03
C ALA A 114 1.79 1.10 8.36
N ARG A 115 1.55 -0.22 8.46
CA ARG A 115 2.39 -1.23 7.81
C ARG A 115 2.28 -1.20 6.29
N ASN A 116 1.23 -0.57 5.77
CA ASN A 116 1.08 -0.36 4.34
C ASN A 116 1.84 0.87 3.83
N ILE A 117 2.63 1.53 4.67
CA ILE A 117 3.45 2.68 4.31
C ILE A 117 4.88 2.35 4.69
N GLU A 118 5.74 2.25 3.68
CA GLU A 118 7.14 1.86 3.85
C GLU A 118 8.05 2.98 3.34
N LEU A 119 9.04 3.38 4.15
CA LEU A 119 10.10 4.29 3.72
C LEU A 119 11.16 3.48 2.97
N VAL A 120 11.16 3.59 1.63
CA VAL A 120 12.11 2.89 0.76
C VAL A 120 13.47 3.58 0.78
N GLN A 121 13.46 4.91 0.75
CA GLN A 121 14.68 5.72 0.80
C GLN A 121 14.43 7.02 1.54
N ALA A 122 15.22 7.29 2.57
CA ALA A 122 15.22 8.59 3.22
C ALA A 122 15.83 9.66 2.31
N ARG A 123 15.28 10.87 2.37
CA ARG A 123 15.84 12.06 1.74
C ARG A 123 17.31 12.18 2.11
N ARG A 124 18.17 12.45 1.12
CA ARG A 124 19.57 12.81 1.42
C ARG A 124 19.56 14.10 2.24
N GLN A 125 19.99 14.04 3.50
CA GLN A 125 20.26 15.23 4.30
C GLN A 125 21.55 15.88 3.80
N PRO A 126 21.51 17.09 3.22
CA PRO A 126 22.72 17.87 3.00
C PRO A 126 23.02 18.60 4.33
N GLY A 127 23.94 18.08 5.15
CA GLY A 127 24.29 18.78 6.39
C GLY A 127 25.01 18.01 7.50
N LEU A 128 25.96 17.12 7.18
CA LEU A 128 27.04 16.81 8.13
C LEU A 128 28.38 16.96 7.39
N GLN A 129 28.82 18.22 7.31
CA GLN A 129 30.24 18.58 7.26
C GLN A 129 30.55 19.35 8.54
#